data_AF-A0A815XL67-F1
#
_entry.id   AF-A0A815XL67-F1
#
_cell.length_a   1.000
_cell.length_b   1.000
_cell.length_c   1.000
_cell.angle_alpha   90.00
_cell.angle_beta   90.00
_cell.angle_gamma   90.00
#
_symmetry.space_group_name_H-M   'P 1'
#
loop_
_entity.id
_entity.type
_entity.pdbx_description
1 polymer ?
#
loop_
_entity_poly.entity_id
_entity_poly.type
_entity_poly.pdbx_seq_one_letter_code
_entity_poly.pdbx_strand_id
1 'polypeptide(L)'
;MLQTISIDQVKESLDQFNRGHRYMYNTLTSTIKENQSNEAWFIHLLDELRDNVDLFENMNEQFLDFLQLQIDWIKLSKNVLDTFGVFQITLISCNTKHAQRYLSFLFTIFTIPEISASRLPLHDFAHETLQHIVLIVPLASTLLCPIAEQHFPFMTKETNTQIIYVKNLL
;
A
#
# COMPACT_ATOMS: atom_id res chain seq x y z
N MET A 1 10.82 0.63 26.21
CA MET A 1 11.79 0.54 25.10
C MET A 1 11.03 0.03 23.90
N LEU A 2 10.71 0.91 22.94
CA LEU A 2 10.11 0.49 21.68
C LEU A 2 11.17 -0.32 20.92
N GLN A 3 10.87 -1.56 20.57
CA GLN A 3 11.69 -2.32 19.64
C GLN A 3 11.53 -1.67 18.27
N THR A 4 12.39 -0.70 17.95
CA THR A 4 12.48 -0.15 16.61
C THR A 4 13.11 -1.21 15.72
N ILE A 5 12.40 -1.65 14.68
CA ILE A 5 13.00 -2.52 13.67
C ILE A 5 13.97 -1.65 12.87
N SER A 6 15.25 -2.02 12.86
CA SER A 6 16.24 -1.36 12.01
C SER A 6 16.02 -1.76 10.55
N ILE A 7 16.29 -0.85 9.61
CA ILE A 7 16.29 -1.18 8.19
C ILE A 7 17.23 -2.36 7.87
N ASP A 8 18.32 -2.53 8.61
CA ASP A 8 19.24 -3.66 8.44
C ASP A 8 18.55 -5.00 8.76
N GLN A 9 17.66 -5.03 9.75
CA GLN A 9 16.86 -6.22 10.07
C GLN A 9 15.83 -6.50 8.97
N VAL A 10 15.27 -5.46 8.36
CA VAL A 10 14.39 -5.61 7.18
C VAL A 10 15.18 -6.19 6.02
N LYS A 11 16.36 -5.63 5.71
CA LYS A 11 17.26 -6.11 4.64
C LYS A 11 17.63 -7.57 4.85
N GLU A 12 18.06 -7.93 6.06
CA GLU A 12 18.42 -9.31 6.40
C GLU A 12 17.22 -10.25 6.27
N SER A 13 16.05 -9.86 6.76
CA SER A 13 14.82 -10.66 6.67
C SER A 13 14.42 -10.91 5.21
N LEU A 14 14.56 -9.90 4.35
CA LEU A 14 14.27 -10.00 2.93
C LEU A 14 15.30 -10.86 2.18
N ASP A 15 16.60 -10.71 2.47
CA ASP A 15 17.65 -11.56 1.89
C ASP A 15 17.48 -13.03 2.30
N GLN A 16 17.20 -13.30 3.58
CA GLN A 16 16.91 -14.65 4.05
C GLN A 16 15.67 -15.24 3.40
N PHE A 17 14.62 -14.44 3.20
CA PHE A 17 13.42 -14.86 2.49
C PHE A 17 13.73 -15.31 1.06
N ASN A 18 14.56 -14.56 0.35
CA ASN A 18 15.00 -14.89 -1.01
C ASN A 18 15.84 -16.17 -1.06
N ARG A 19 16.57 -16.49 0.01
CA ARG A 19 17.29 -17.76 0.18
C ARG A 19 16.37 -18.93 0.59
N GLY A 20 15.07 -18.71 0.69
CA GLY A 20 14.06 -19.71 1.07
C GLY A 20 13.78 -19.82 2.57
N HIS A 21 14.44 -19.01 3.40
CA HIS A 21 14.24 -19.00 4.85
C HIS A 21 13.12 -18.02 5.24
N ARG A 22 11.97 -18.56 5.63
CA ARG A 22 10.77 -17.75 5.93
C ARG A 22 10.63 -17.28 7.37
N TYR A 23 11.45 -17.80 8.30
CA TYR A 23 11.28 -17.52 9.72
C TYR A 23 11.40 -16.03 10.05
N MET A 24 12.52 -15.40 9.68
CA MET A 24 12.77 -13.97 9.91
C MET A 24 11.70 -13.09 9.23
N TYR A 25 11.32 -13.42 8.00
CA TYR A 25 10.25 -12.73 7.28
C TYR A 25 8.90 -12.82 7.98
N ASN A 26 8.52 -14.00 8.48
CA ASN A 26 7.28 -14.20 9.21
C ASN A 26 7.29 -13.45 10.55
N THR A 27 8.44 -13.39 11.23
CA THR A 27 8.61 -12.59 12.44
C THR A 27 8.45 -11.10 12.13
N LEU A 28 9.15 -10.60 11.11
CA LEU A 28 9.07 -9.20 10.66
C LEU A 28 7.62 -8.80 10.34
N THR A 29 6.94 -9.58 9.50
CA THR A 29 5.55 -9.30 9.10
C THR A 29 4.57 -9.36 10.28
N SER A 30 4.79 -10.28 11.22
CA SER A 30 4.01 -10.34 12.48
C SER A 30 4.24 -9.10 13.34
N THR A 31 5.50 -8.70 13.54
CA THR A 31 5.84 -7.52 14.33
C THR A 31 5.27 -6.24 13.72
N ILE A 32 5.29 -6.09 12.39
CA ILE A 32 4.65 -4.95 11.72
C ILE A 32 3.14 -4.94 11.98
N LYS A 33 2.45 -6.07 11.85
CA LYS A 33 1.00 -6.16 12.12
C LYS A 33 0.63 -5.85 13.56
N GLU A 34 1.46 -6.27 14.52
CA GLU A 34 1.25 -6.02 15.95
C GLU A 34 1.47 -4.54 16.30
N ASN A 35 2.41 -3.87 15.64
CA ASN A 35 2.79 -2.48 15.93
C ASN A 35 2.17 -1.44 15.00
N GLN A 36 1.38 -1.82 13.98
CA GLN A 36 0.77 -0.88 13.03
C GLN A 36 -0.12 0.19 13.70
N SER A 37 -0.64 -0.06 14.90
CA SER A 37 -1.43 0.91 15.67
C SER A 37 -0.58 1.99 16.34
N ASN A 38 0.73 1.78 16.47
CA ASN A 38 1.67 2.79 16.94
C ASN A 38 2.11 3.66 15.78
N GLU A 39 1.42 4.79 15.61
CA GLU A 39 1.64 5.75 14.53
C GLU A 39 3.11 6.18 14.39
N ALA A 40 3.76 6.59 15.48
CA ALA A 40 5.14 7.09 15.44
C ALA A 40 6.11 5.99 14.99
N TRP A 41 5.90 4.76 15.45
CA TRP A 41 6.71 3.61 15.04
C TRP A 41 6.50 3.28 13.57
N PHE A 42 5.26 3.29 13.10
CA PHE A 42 4.94 2.90 11.73
C PHE A 42 5.36 3.96 10.70
N ILE A 43 5.22 5.24 11.03
CA ILE A 43 5.77 6.36 10.22
C ILE A 43 7.29 6.22 10.10
N HIS A 44 7.99 6.00 11.21
CA HIS A 44 9.44 5.80 11.17
C HIS A 44 9.82 4.62 10.26
N LEU A 45 9.09 3.49 10.33
CA LEU A 45 9.34 2.37 9.42
C LEU A 45 9.13 2.78 7.95
N LEU A 46 8.05 3.49 7.63
CA LEU A 46 7.76 3.93 6.26
C LEU A 46 8.81 4.92 5.73
N ASP A 47 9.28 5.84 6.57
CA ASP A 47 10.38 6.75 6.23
C ASP A 47 11.69 5.98 5.96
N GLU A 48 12.05 5.02 6.81
CA GLU A 48 13.23 4.17 6.59
C GLU A 48 13.13 3.37 5.28
N LEU A 49 11.93 2.84 4.96
CA LEU A 49 11.69 2.14 3.70
C LEU A 49 11.81 3.08 2.49
N ARG A 50 11.31 4.32 2.60
CA ARG A 50 11.45 5.35 1.56
C ARG A 50 12.91 5.71 1.32
N ASP A 51 13.68 5.87 2.38
CA ASP A 51 15.10 6.24 2.27
C ASP A 51 15.97 5.08 1.74
N ASN A 52 15.40 3.86 1.67
CA ASN A 52 16.04 2.65 1.17
C ASN A 52 15.23 1.97 0.04
N VAL A 53 14.62 2.76 -0.87
CA VAL A 53 13.78 2.26 -1.97
C VAL A 53 14.49 1.26 -2.90
N ASP A 54 15.81 1.32 -3.01
CA ASP A 54 16.63 0.40 -3.82
C ASP A 54 16.45 -1.08 -3.41
N LEU A 55 16.00 -1.33 -2.17
CA LEU A 55 15.67 -2.67 -1.68
C LEU A 55 14.56 -3.36 -2.47
N PHE A 56 13.78 -2.61 -3.23
CA PHE A 56 12.62 -3.10 -3.98
C PHE A 56 12.91 -3.30 -5.47
N GLU A 57 14.11 -2.96 -5.96
CA GLU A 57 14.41 -3.08 -7.39
C GLU A 57 14.39 -4.51 -7.91
N ASN A 58 14.83 -5.51 -7.12
CA ASN A 58 15.16 -6.82 -7.68
C ASN A 58 14.43 -8.03 -7.10
N MET A 59 13.95 -8.01 -5.84
CA MET A 59 13.58 -9.30 -5.21
C MET A 59 12.39 -9.29 -4.24
N ASN A 60 11.83 -8.12 -3.88
CA ASN A 60 10.96 -8.04 -2.69
C ASN A 60 9.54 -7.58 -2.99
N GLU A 61 9.02 -7.97 -4.15
CA GLU A 61 7.63 -7.70 -4.57
C GLU A 61 6.62 -8.24 -3.54
N GLN A 62 6.92 -9.37 -2.87
CA GLN A 62 6.06 -9.96 -1.84
C GLN A 62 5.95 -9.13 -0.56
N PHE A 63 6.98 -8.36 -0.21
CA PHE A 63 6.91 -7.47 0.95
C PHE A 63 6.03 -6.26 0.65
N LEU A 64 6.05 -5.77 -0.60
CA LEU A 64 5.12 -4.74 -1.05
C LEU A 64 3.68 -5.26 -1.06
N ASP A 65 3.46 -6.51 -1.51
CA ASP A 65 2.15 -7.16 -1.41
C ASP A 65 1.70 -7.31 0.05
N PHE A 66 2.62 -7.65 0.96
CA PHE A 66 2.34 -7.69 2.40
C PHE A 66 1.88 -6.32 2.92
N LEU A 67 2.63 -5.25 2.63
CA LEU A 67 2.27 -3.91 3.06
C LEU A 67 0.91 -3.49 2.52
N GLN A 68 0.65 -3.73 1.24
CA GLN A 68 -0.58 -3.29 0.57
C GLN A 68 -1.80 -4.13 0.97
N LEU A 69 -1.68 -5.45 1.04
CA LEU A 69 -2.84 -6.34 1.17
C LEU A 69 -3.08 -6.86 2.59
N GLN A 70 -2.07 -6.82 3.48
CA GLN A 70 -2.17 -7.45 4.80
C GLN A 70 -2.17 -6.47 5.98
N ILE A 71 -1.96 -5.19 5.72
CA ILE A 71 -2.06 -4.11 6.71
C ILE A 71 -3.49 -3.57 6.72
N ASP A 72 -4.02 -3.28 7.90
CA ASP A 72 -5.39 -2.78 8.06
C ASP A 72 -5.42 -1.25 7.91
N TRP A 73 -5.20 -0.78 6.68
CA TRP A 73 -5.13 0.65 6.34
C TRP A 73 -6.38 1.46 6.74
N ILE A 74 -7.52 0.79 6.92
CA ILE A 74 -8.79 1.41 7.34
C ILE A 74 -8.68 2.00 8.76
N LYS A 75 -7.86 1.42 9.62
CA LYS A 75 -7.73 1.83 11.03
C LYS A 75 -6.63 2.86 11.26
N LEU A 76 -5.86 3.19 10.23
CA LEU A 76 -4.67 4.03 10.37
C LEU A 76 -5.03 5.51 10.22
N SER A 77 -4.25 6.37 10.87
CA SER A 77 -4.47 7.81 10.84
C SER A 77 -4.07 8.40 9.49
N LYS A 78 -4.60 9.58 9.17
CA LYS A 78 -4.25 10.30 7.93
C LYS A 78 -2.74 10.47 7.77
N ASN A 79 -2.03 10.78 8.85
CA ASN A 79 -0.58 10.99 8.83
C ASN A 79 0.19 9.73 8.38
N VAL A 80 -0.23 8.55 8.84
CA VAL A 80 0.34 7.27 8.39
C VAL A 80 0.03 7.03 6.91
N LEU A 81 -1.22 7.30 6.48
CA LEU A 81 -1.62 7.17 5.08
C LEU A 81 -0.79 8.09 4.18
N ASP A 82 -0.68 9.37 4.53
CA ASP A 82 0.11 10.36 3.79
C ASP A 82 1.59 9.91 3.67
N THR A 83 2.18 9.43 4.76
CA THR A 83 3.56 8.91 4.77
C THR A 83 3.70 7.69 3.84
N PHE A 84 2.73 6.77 3.86
CA PHE A 84 2.72 5.62 2.97
C PHE A 84 2.56 6.02 1.50
N GLY A 85 1.72 7.01 1.22
CA GLY A 85 1.57 7.58 -0.12
C GLY A 85 2.88 8.15 -0.64
N VAL A 86 3.58 8.95 0.18
CA VAL A 86 4.90 9.49 -0.17
C VAL A 86 5.89 8.36 -0.49
N PHE A 87 5.97 7.34 0.36
CA PHE A 87 6.82 6.16 0.10
C PHE A 87 6.52 5.51 -1.26
N GLN A 88 5.24 5.27 -1.58
CA GLN A 88 4.85 4.61 -2.82
C GLN A 88 5.10 5.48 -4.05
N ILE A 89 4.84 6.79 -3.96
CA ILE A 89 5.17 7.75 -5.02
C ILE A 89 6.67 7.79 -5.28
N THR A 90 7.50 7.81 -4.24
CA THR A 90 8.97 7.71 -4.38
C THR A 90 9.36 6.40 -5.07
N LEU A 91 8.81 5.27 -4.63
CA LEU A 91 9.08 3.96 -5.23
C LEU A 91 8.73 3.91 -6.71
N ILE A 92 7.57 4.44 -7.11
CA ILE A 92 7.12 4.49 -8.51
C ILE A 92 8.00 5.44 -9.34
N SER A 93 8.42 6.55 -8.74
CA SER A 93 9.30 7.53 -9.40
C SER A 93 10.68 6.93 -9.69
N CYS A 94 11.19 6.09 -8.78
CA CYS A 94 12.43 5.33 -8.99
C CYS A 94 12.25 4.20 -10.01
N ASN A 95 11.12 3.48 -9.94
CA ASN A 95 10.82 2.38 -10.86
C ASN A 95 9.32 2.24 -11.15
N THR A 96 8.93 2.66 -12.36
CA THR A 96 7.53 2.71 -12.79
C THR A 96 6.86 1.34 -12.90
N LYS A 97 7.61 0.23 -12.86
CA LYS A 97 7.06 -1.13 -12.84
C LYS A 97 6.10 -1.37 -11.65
N HIS A 98 6.31 -0.64 -10.55
CA HIS A 98 5.48 -0.76 -9.34
C HIS A 98 4.14 -0.01 -9.45
N ALA A 99 3.98 0.88 -10.45
CA ALA A 99 2.78 1.69 -10.61
C ALA A 99 1.52 0.84 -10.77
N GLN A 100 1.56 -0.18 -11.62
CA GLN A 100 0.41 -1.04 -11.86
C GLN A 100 -0.04 -1.74 -10.58
N ARG A 101 0.89 -2.30 -9.80
CA ARG A 101 0.55 -2.94 -8.52
C ARG A 101 -0.10 -1.93 -7.58
N TYR A 102 0.52 -0.77 -7.40
CA TYR A 102 0.02 0.20 -6.44
C TYR A 102 -1.34 0.76 -6.84
N LEU A 103 -1.56 1.01 -8.14
CA LEU A 103 -2.87 1.36 -8.68
C LEU A 103 -3.89 0.26 -8.36
N SER A 104 -3.60 -1.02 -8.58
CA SER A 104 -4.49 -2.11 -8.18
C SER A 104 -4.85 -2.05 -6.69
N PHE A 105 -3.89 -1.77 -5.81
CA PHE A 105 -4.16 -1.56 -4.38
C PHE A 105 -5.14 -0.39 -4.14
N LEU A 106 -4.92 0.78 -4.75
CA LEU A 106 -5.83 1.93 -4.61
C LEU A 106 -7.26 1.59 -5.06
N PHE A 107 -7.42 0.81 -6.13
CA PHE A 107 -8.73 0.36 -6.59
C PHE A 107 -9.39 -0.66 -5.66
N THR A 108 -8.63 -1.41 -4.85
CA THR A 108 -9.24 -2.22 -3.77
C THR A 108 -9.91 -1.33 -2.71
N ILE A 109 -9.34 -0.15 -2.41
CA ILE A 109 -9.92 0.80 -1.47
C ILE A 109 -11.29 1.29 -1.95
N PHE A 110 -11.47 1.49 -3.26
CA PHE A 110 -12.74 1.94 -3.82
C PHE A 110 -13.88 0.93 -3.65
N THR A 111 -13.56 -0.33 -3.35
CA THR A 111 -14.57 -1.36 -3.04
C THR A 111 -14.93 -1.42 -1.55
N ILE A 112 -14.24 -0.67 -0.68
CA ILE A 112 -14.51 -0.67 0.76
C ILE A 112 -15.73 0.21 1.03
N PRO A 113 -16.80 -0.30 1.68
CA PRO A 113 -17.98 0.51 1.89
C PRO A 113 -17.76 1.66 2.89
N GLU A 114 -18.25 2.87 2.61
CA GLU A 114 -18.28 4.04 3.51
C GLU A 114 -19.30 3.89 4.66
N ILE A 115 -19.16 2.87 5.51
CA ILE A 115 -20.15 2.61 6.60
C ILE A 115 -19.98 3.62 7.76
N SER A 116 -18.87 4.37 7.81
CA SER A 116 -18.56 5.32 8.88
C SER A 116 -17.67 6.48 8.42
N ALA A 117 -17.79 7.64 9.09
CA ALA A 117 -16.94 8.82 8.86
C ALA A 117 -15.44 8.53 9.01
N SER A 118 -15.08 7.47 9.74
CA SER A 118 -13.69 7.00 9.90
C SER A 118 -13.06 6.45 8.61
N ARG A 119 -13.84 6.19 7.55
CA ARG A 119 -13.34 5.66 6.27
C ARG A 119 -13.09 6.74 5.22
N LEU A 120 -13.58 7.96 5.43
CA LEU A 120 -13.36 9.12 4.55
C LEU A 120 -11.87 9.39 4.30
N PRO A 121 -10.97 9.37 5.33
CA PRO A 121 -9.56 9.64 5.11
C PRO A 121 -8.89 8.64 4.16
N LEU A 122 -9.37 7.40 4.11
CA LEU A 122 -8.80 6.36 3.26
C LEU A 122 -9.19 6.54 1.78
N HIS A 123 -10.44 6.94 1.51
CA HIS A 123 -10.88 7.28 0.15
C HIS A 123 -10.21 8.56 -0.35
N ASP A 124 -10.16 9.60 0.48
CA ASP A 124 -9.47 10.85 0.17
C ASP A 124 -7.99 10.58 -0.14
N PHE A 125 -7.32 9.79 0.71
CA PHE A 125 -5.95 9.32 0.48
C PHE A 125 -5.78 8.62 -0.88
N ALA A 126 -6.69 7.70 -1.22
CA ALA A 126 -6.61 6.96 -2.48
C ALA A 126 -6.76 7.89 -3.70
N HIS A 127 -7.67 8.85 -3.63
CA HIS A 127 -7.87 9.87 -4.68
C HIS A 127 -6.68 10.81 -4.81
N GLU A 128 -6.21 11.40 -3.70
CA GLU A 128 -5.04 12.28 -3.67
C GLU A 128 -3.80 11.57 -4.22
N THR A 129 -3.61 10.31 -3.86
CA THR A 129 -2.47 9.51 -4.33
C THR A 129 -2.58 9.19 -5.82
N LEU A 130 -3.78 8.83 -6.30
CA LEU A 130 -4.02 8.54 -7.71
C LEU A 130 -3.75 9.78 -8.58
N GLN A 131 -4.15 10.96 -8.12
CA GLN A 131 -3.84 12.23 -8.79
C GLN A 131 -2.33 12.43 -8.95
N HIS A 132 -1.54 12.17 -7.90
CA HIS A 132 -0.08 12.24 -7.99
C HIS A 132 0.49 11.23 -9.00
N ILE A 133 0.04 9.96 -8.97
CA ILE A 133 0.52 8.92 -9.91
C ILE A 133 0.26 9.32 -11.35
N VAL A 134 -0.91 9.88 -11.66
CA VAL A 134 -1.26 10.32 -13.03
C VAL A 134 -0.33 11.43 -13.52
N LEU A 135 0.18 12.28 -12.63
CA LEU A 135 1.14 13.33 -12.98
C LEU A 135 2.56 12.77 -13.23
N ILE A 136 2.96 11.74 -12.51
CA ILE A 136 4.33 11.18 -12.60
C ILE A 136 4.48 10.02 -13.60
N VAL A 137 3.40 9.30 -13.91
CA VAL A 137 3.41 8.16 -14.84
C VAL A 137 2.69 8.56 -16.14
N PRO A 138 3.40 8.84 -17.24
CA PRO A 138 2.79 9.30 -18.51
C PRO A 138 1.76 8.34 -19.11
N LEU A 139 1.88 7.05 -18.83
CA LEU A 139 0.97 5.99 -19.30
C LEU A 139 -0.09 5.60 -18.27
N ALA A 140 -0.25 6.34 -17.18
CA ALA A 140 -1.19 6.01 -16.11
C ALA A 140 -2.61 5.80 -16.64
N SER A 141 -3.09 6.66 -17.54
CA SER A 141 -4.42 6.54 -18.15
C SER A 141 -4.65 5.20 -18.86
N THR A 142 -3.62 4.66 -19.53
CA THR A 142 -3.69 3.35 -20.20
C THR A 142 -3.70 2.18 -19.21
N LEU A 143 -3.13 2.36 -18.02
CA LEU A 143 -3.14 1.37 -16.94
C LEU A 143 -4.44 1.42 -16.12
N LEU A 144 -4.99 2.62 -15.93
CA LEU A 144 -6.15 2.85 -15.08
C LEU A 144 -7.40 2.14 -15.59
N CYS A 145 -7.72 2.22 -16.88
CA CYS A 145 -8.94 1.61 -17.41
C CYS A 145 -8.98 0.07 -17.23
N PRO A 146 -7.94 -0.69 -17.60
CA PRO A 146 -7.90 -2.14 -17.35
C PRO A 146 -7.99 -2.49 -15.86
N ILE A 147 -7.33 -1.72 -14.98
CA ILE A 147 -7.38 -1.97 -13.53
C ILE A 147 -8.78 -1.69 -12.99
N ALA A 148 -9.41 -0.59 -13.42
CA ALA A 148 -10.78 -0.24 -13.04
C ALA A 148 -11.79 -1.31 -13.45
N GLU A 149 -11.61 -1.92 -14.62
CA GLU A 149 -12.44 -3.03 -15.08
C GLU A 149 -12.22 -4.30 -14.23
N GLN A 150 -10.96 -4.66 -13.96
CA GLN A 150 -10.60 -5.84 -13.16
C GLN A 150 -11.14 -5.78 -11.73
N HIS A 151 -11.15 -4.59 -11.13
CA HIS A 151 -11.62 -4.39 -9.76
C HIS A 151 -13.13 -4.10 -9.68
N PHE A 152 -13.83 -3.99 -10.82
CA PHE A 152 -15.26 -3.74 -10.82
C PHE A 152 -16.01 -4.86 -10.08
N PRO A 153 -16.81 -4.54 -9.04
CA PRO A 153 -17.57 -5.53 -8.31
C PRO A 153 -18.77 -6.00 -9.15
N PHE A 154 -18.54 -6.95 -10.07
CA PHE A 154 -19.59 -7.58 -10.88
C PHE A 154 -20.76 -8.08 -10.02
N MET A 155 -21.89 -8.40 -10.65
CA MET A 155 -23.21 -8.76 -10.07
C MET A 155 -23.24 -9.84 -8.96
N THR A 156 -22.08 -10.37 -8.55
CA THR A 156 -21.88 -11.31 -7.45
C THR A 156 -21.65 -10.64 -6.08
N LYS A 157 -21.38 -9.33 -6.02
CA LYS A 157 -21.17 -8.58 -4.75
C LYS A 157 -22.38 -7.75 -4.34
N GLU A 158 -22.44 -7.36 -3.07
CA GLU A 158 -23.51 -6.51 -2.51
C GLU A 158 -23.67 -5.19 -3.26
N THR A 159 -24.92 -4.75 -3.45
CA THR A 159 -25.28 -3.50 -4.16
C THR A 159 -24.55 -2.28 -3.62
N ASN A 160 -24.32 -2.21 -2.31
CA ASN A 160 -23.62 -1.08 -1.69
C ASN A 160 -22.16 -0.97 -2.16
N THR A 161 -21.47 -2.10 -2.34
CA THR A 161 -20.10 -2.12 -2.86
C THR A 161 -20.03 -1.59 -4.29
N GLN A 162 -21.03 -1.89 -5.12
CA GLN A 162 -21.13 -1.36 -6.48
C GLN A 162 -21.36 0.15 -6.49
N ILE A 163 -22.31 0.63 -5.69
CA ILE A 163 -22.61 2.06 -5.58
C ILE A 163 -21.37 2.85 -5.16
N ILE A 164 -20.64 2.35 -4.15
CA ILE A 164 -19.48 3.04 -3.60
C ILE A 164 -18.30 2.98 -4.55
N TYR A 165 -18.10 1.86 -5.24
CA TYR A 165 -17.09 1.77 -6.29
C TYR A 165 -17.35 2.78 -7.40
N VAL A 166 -18.58 2.83 -7.92
CA VAL A 166 -18.96 3.80 -8.95
C VAL A 166 -18.82 5.24 -8.43
N LYS A 167 -19.23 5.52 -7.19
CA LYS A 167 -19.07 6.84 -6.56
C LYS A 167 -17.60 7.27 -6.50
N ASN A 168 -16.68 6.35 -6.23
CA ASN A 168 -15.25 6.65 -6.21
C ASN A 168 -14.60 6.68 -7.62
N LEU A 169 -15.31 6.31 -8.68
CA LEU A 169 -14.82 6.48 -10.05
C LEU A 169 -15.22 7.81 -10.69
N LEU A 170 -16.29 8.44 -10.18
CA LEU A 170 -16.89 9.67 -10.70
C LEU A 170 -16.32 10.90 -10.01
#